data_AF-A0A5K8AE65-F1
#
_entry.id   AF-A0A5K8AE65-F1
#
_cell.length_a   1.000
_cell.length_b   1.000
_cell.length_c   1.000
_cell.angle_alpha   90.00
_cell.angle_beta   90.00
_cell.angle_gamma   90.00
#
_symmetry.space_group_name_H-M   'P 1'
#
loop_
_entity.id
_entity.type
_entity.pdbx_description
1 polymer ?
#
loop_
_entity_poly.entity_id
_entity_poly.type
_entity_poly.pdbx_seq_one_letter_code
_entity_poly.pdbx_strand_id
1 'polypeptide(L)'
;MQQAAGSRNVFELHGNTRRIVCLKCGQHHTMEAVYQCLETRLPPACPDCGGTLKPDVVFFGESLPADVLMRAISESESCDLFLVVGSSLVVQPAAALPVAVRRKGARLLVFSSVFCIGLFHT
;
A
#
# COMPACT_ATOMS: atom_id res chain seq x y z
N MET A 1 1.98 -7.66 7.25
CA MET A 1 3.14 -8.22 8.00
C MET A 1 3.71 -7.18 8.97
N GLN A 2 4.01 -5.96 8.53
CA GLN A 2 4.58 -4.90 9.39
C GLN A 2 3.80 -4.68 10.69
N GLN A 3 2.46 -4.60 10.64
CA GLN A 3 1.65 -4.43 11.85
C GLN A 3 1.70 -5.66 12.77
N ALA A 4 1.74 -6.87 12.21
CA ALA A 4 1.88 -8.09 13.01
C ALA A 4 3.24 -8.17 13.71
N ALA A 5 4.27 -7.55 13.13
CA ALA A 5 5.59 -7.37 13.75
C ALA A 5 5.64 -6.19 14.75
N GLY A 6 4.52 -5.50 15.00
CA GLY A 6 4.41 -4.43 16.01
C GLY A 6 4.53 -3.00 15.47
N SER A 7 4.74 -2.80 14.16
CA SER A 7 4.79 -1.45 13.58
C SER A 7 3.42 -0.75 13.67
N ARG A 8 3.40 0.48 14.18
CA ARG A 8 2.16 1.26 14.39
C ARG A 8 1.88 2.27 13.28
N ASN A 9 2.92 2.94 12.77
CA ASN A 9 2.79 3.92 11.70
C ASN A 9 3.03 3.25 10.33
N VAL A 10 1.99 2.61 9.79
CA VAL A 10 2.08 1.85 8.53
C VAL A 10 1.12 2.44 7.49
N PHE A 11 1.68 2.89 6.37
CA PHE A 11 0.94 3.41 5.23
C PHE A 11 0.83 2.34 4.14
N GLU A 12 -0.29 1.64 4.09
CA GLU A 12 -0.55 0.57 3.13
C GLU A 12 -0.95 1.16 1.76
N LEU A 13 0.02 1.66 0.99
CA LEU A 13 -0.20 2.29 -0.31
C LEU A 13 -1.03 1.46 -1.29
N HIS A 14 -0.89 0.13 -1.26
CA HIS A 14 -1.62 -0.81 -2.12
C HIS A 14 -2.70 -1.59 -1.37
N GLY A 15 -3.16 -1.07 -0.22
CA GLY A 15 -4.13 -1.74 0.63
C GLY A 15 -3.58 -2.99 1.30
N ASN A 16 -4.47 -3.90 1.69
CA ASN A 16 -4.14 -5.15 2.36
C ASN A 16 -5.14 -6.27 2.09
N THR A 17 -4.72 -7.51 2.33
CA THR A 17 -5.53 -8.71 2.12
C THR A 17 -6.43 -9.08 3.30
N ARG A 18 -6.41 -8.31 4.40
CA ARG A 18 -7.18 -8.60 5.62
C ARG A 18 -8.60 -8.08 5.56
N ARG A 19 -8.86 -7.14 4.64
CA ARG A 19 -10.16 -6.49 4.46
C ARG A 19 -10.67 -6.76 3.05
N ILE A 20 -11.99 -6.73 2.93
CA ILE A 20 -12.71 -6.82 1.68
C ILE A 20 -13.59 -5.58 1.59
N VAL A 21 -13.63 -4.94 0.42
CA VAL A 21 -14.40 -3.74 0.15
C VAL A 21 -15.50 -4.02 -0.86
N CYS A 22 -16.70 -3.51 -0.62
CA CYS A 22 -17.74 -3.49 -1.64
C CYS A 22 -17.53 -2.32 -2.60
N LEU A 23 -17.43 -2.61 -3.90
CA LEU A 23 -17.25 -1.59 -4.93
C LEU A 23 -18.50 -0.72 -5.18
N LYS A 24 -19.65 -1.09 -4.60
CA LYS A 24 -20.91 -0.35 -4.75
C LYS A 24 -21.17 0.59 -3.56
N CYS A 25 -21.12 0.08 -2.33
CA CYS A 25 -21.42 0.87 -1.13
C CYS A 25 -20.19 1.32 -0.35
N GLY A 26 -18.99 0.85 -0.69
CA GLY A 26 -17.76 1.18 0.02
C GLY A 26 -17.61 0.50 1.39
N GLN A 27 -18.56 -0.33 1.82
CA GLN A 27 -18.48 -1.01 3.11
C GLN A 27 -17.30 -1.99 3.16
N HIS A 28 -16.59 -1.99 4.29
CA HIS A 28 -15.51 -2.92 4.56
C HIS A 28 -16.04 -4.12 5.36
N HIS A 29 -15.54 -5.29 5.02
CA HIS A 29 -15.84 -6.56 5.66
C HIS A 29 -14.54 -7.32 5.98
N THR A 30 -14.59 -8.23 6.95
CA THR A 30 -13.53 -9.21 7.18
C THR A 30 -13.72 -10.40 6.24
N MET A 31 -12.64 -11.17 6.00
CA MET A 31 -12.72 -12.39 5.19
C MET A 31 -13.72 -13.39 5.80
N GLU A 32 -13.72 -13.51 7.12
CA GLU A 32 -14.62 -14.42 7.86
C GLU A 32 -16.09 -14.04 7.65
N ALA A 33 -16.39 -12.75 7.62
CA ALA A 33 -17.76 -12.24 7.47
C ALA A 33 -18.36 -12.52 6.08
N VAL A 34 -17.53 -12.71 5.05
CA VAL A 34 -17.98 -12.92 3.66
C VAL A 34 -17.54 -14.26 3.08
N TYR A 35 -17.05 -15.18 3.93
CA TYR A 35 -16.57 -16.49 3.50
C TYR A 35 -17.67 -17.27 2.76
N GLN A 36 -18.89 -17.28 3.31
CA GLN A 36 -20.04 -17.92 2.66
C GLN A 36 -20.40 -17.27 1.32
N CYS A 37 -20.15 -15.96 1.15
CA CYS A 37 -20.40 -15.27 -0.12
C CYS A 37 -19.46 -15.76 -1.23
N LEU A 38 -18.27 -16.27 -0.90
CA LEU A 38 -17.33 -16.82 -1.88
C LEU A 38 -17.80 -18.16 -2.46
N GLU A 39 -18.50 -18.98 -1.65
CA GLU A 39 -19.00 -20.30 -2.08
C GLU A 39 -20.26 -20.18 -2.95
N THR A 40 -20.97 -19.05 -2.86
CA THR A 40 -22.23 -18.84 -3.60
C THR A 40 -22.03 -18.30 -5.00
N ARG A 41 -21.08 -17.39 -5.22
CA ARG A 41 -20.74 -16.87 -6.55
C ARG A 41 -19.36 -16.24 -6.61
N LEU A 42 -18.82 -16.15 -7.82
CA LEU A 42 -17.61 -15.37 -8.12
C LEU A 42 -17.89 -14.33 -9.23
N PRO A 43 -17.57 -13.04 -9.02
CA PRO A 43 -17.05 -12.46 -7.77
C PRO A 43 -18.15 -12.39 -6.67
N PRO A 44 -17.78 -12.44 -5.37
CA PRO A 44 -18.75 -12.50 -4.26
C PRO A 44 -19.67 -11.27 -4.17
N ALA A 45 -20.91 -11.46 -3.69
CA ALA A 45 -21.85 -10.37 -3.42
C ALA A 45 -21.70 -9.82 -2.00
N CYS A 46 -21.82 -8.50 -1.89
CA CYS A 46 -21.93 -7.81 -0.62
C CYS A 46 -23.27 -8.17 0.04
N PRO A 47 -23.27 -8.65 1.30
CA PRO A 47 -24.50 -9.01 2.00
C PRO A 47 -25.42 -7.80 2.23
N ASP A 48 -24.87 -6.58 2.26
CA ASP A 48 -25.63 -5.38 2.60
C ASP A 48 -26.31 -4.73 1.38
N CYS A 49 -25.71 -4.83 0.19
CA CYS A 49 -26.19 -4.09 -0.99
C CYS A 49 -26.18 -4.87 -2.32
N GLY A 50 -25.76 -6.14 -2.30
CA GLY A 50 -25.61 -7.01 -3.46
C GLY A 50 -24.45 -6.67 -4.41
N GLY A 51 -23.73 -5.58 -4.16
CA GLY A 51 -22.60 -5.13 -4.98
C GLY A 51 -21.42 -6.10 -4.99
N THR A 52 -20.50 -5.94 -5.94
CA THR A 52 -19.31 -6.80 -6.03
C THR A 52 -18.36 -6.51 -4.87
N LEU A 53 -17.99 -7.57 -4.15
CA LEU A 53 -16.93 -7.54 -3.15
C LEU A 53 -15.57 -7.78 -3.82
N LYS A 54 -14.57 -7.03 -3.40
CA LYS A 54 -13.18 -7.12 -3.86
C LYS A 54 -12.25 -7.14 -2.64
N PRO A 55 -11.14 -7.89 -2.64
CA PRO A 55 -10.09 -7.66 -1.66
C PRO A 55 -9.69 -6.18 -1.64
N ASP A 56 -9.43 -5.63 -0.46
CA ASP A 56 -9.07 -4.22 -0.26
C ASP A 56 -7.60 -3.98 -0.63
N VAL A 57 -7.26 -4.31 -1.88
CA VAL A 57 -5.94 -4.12 -2.49
C VAL A 57 -6.08 -3.29 -3.75
N VAL A 58 -5.06 -2.52 -4.08
CA VAL A 58 -5.00 -1.72 -5.30
C VAL A 58 -4.50 -2.60 -6.44
N PHE A 59 -5.30 -2.76 -7.49
CA PHE A 59 -4.90 -3.44 -8.72
C PHE A 59 -4.22 -2.46 -9.68
N PHE A 60 -3.45 -2.99 -10.64
CA PHE A 60 -2.88 -2.16 -11.69
C PHE A 60 -3.99 -1.42 -12.46
N GLY A 61 -3.79 -0.12 -12.67
CA GLY A 61 -4.77 0.77 -13.29
C GLY A 61 -5.74 1.42 -12.31
N GLU A 62 -5.78 1.00 -11.04
CA GLU A 62 -6.57 1.67 -10.01
C GLU A 62 -5.76 2.80 -9.35
N SER A 63 -6.49 3.79 -8.81
CA SER A 63 -5.89 4.85 -8.00
C SER A 63 -5.54 4.33 -6.61
N LEU A 64 -4.42 4.81 -6.06
CA LEU A 64 -4.11 4.59 -4.65
C LEU A 64 -5.08 5.37 -3.75
N PRO A 65 -5.30 4.94 -2.50
CA PRO A 65 -6.03 5.74 -1.52
C PRO A 65 -5.33 7.09 -1.33
N ALA A 66 -6.03 8.17 -1.68
CA ALA A 66 -5.44 9.51 -1.76
C ALA A 66 -4.93 10.00 -0.41
N ASP A 67 -5.66 9.73 0.67
CA ASP A 67 -5.29 10.07 2.04
C ASP A 67 -3.99 9.35 2.47
N VAL A 68 -3.85 8.05 2.15
CA VAL A 68 -2.66 7.26 2.48
C VAL A 68 -1.46 7.74 1.67
N LEU A 69 -1.64 7.98 0.37
CA LEU A 69 -0.58 8.48 -0.50
C LEU A 69 -0.09 9.86 -0.06
N MET A 70 -0.99 10.79 0.23
CA MET A 70 -0.62 12.14 0.67
C MET A 70 0.14 12.12 2.00
N ARG A 71 -0.27 11.27 2.95
CA ARG A 71 0.47 11.10 4.21
C ARG A 71 1.86 10.50 3.96
N ALA A 72 1.97 9.49 3.10
CA ALA A 72 3.26 8.90 2.74
C ALA A 72 4.19 9.93 2.09
N ILE A 73 3.68 10.79 1.19
CA ILE A 73 4.44 11.89 0.59
C ILE A 73 4.93 12.86 1.67
N SER A 74 4.04 13.32 2.54
CA SER A 74 4.40 14.26 3.61
C SER A 74 5.50 13.71 4.52
N GLU A 75 5.39 12.46 4.95
CA GLU A 75 6.39 11.80 5.82
C GLU A 75 7.73 11.58 5.08
N SER A 76 7.66 11.23 3.79
CA SER A 76 8.86 11.10 2.95
C SER A 76 9.60 12.43 2.84
N GLU A 77 8.84 13.52 2.65
CA GLU A 77 9.37 14.85 2.45
C GLU A 77 9.96 15.51 3.69
N SER A 78 9.61 15.04 4.88
CA SER A 78 10.10 15.57 6.17
C SER A 78 11.19 14.72 6.82
N CYS A 79 11.59 13.59 6.22
CA CYS A 79 12.57 12.70 6.81
C CYS A 79 14.02 13.13 6.55
N ASP A 80 14.93 12.86 7.50
CA ASP A 80 16.39 13.05 7.32
C ASP A 80 17.07 11.85 6.63
N LEU A 81 16.36 10.71 6.61
CA LEU A 81 16.80 9.44 6.05
C LEU A 81 15.60 8.66 5.54
N PHE A 82 15.65 8.25 4.27
CA PHE A 82 14.70 7.36 3.64
C PHE A 82 15.36 6.01 3.33
N LEU A 83 14.84 4.93 3.89
CA LEU A 83 15.34 3.57 3.67
C LEU A 83 14.33 2.76 2.86
N VAL A 84 14.73 2.33 1.66
CA VAL A 84 13.98 1.40 0.83
C VAL A 84 14.47 -0.02 1.13
N VAL A 85 13.56 -0.92 1.48
CA VAL A 85 13.87 -2.34 1.72
C VAL A 85 12.99 -3.21 0.82
N GLY A 86 13.61 -4.07 0.01
CA GLY A 86 12.91 -5.09 -0.76
C GLY A 86 12.03 -4.55 -1.90
N SER A 87 12.36 -3.40 -2.47
CA SER A 87 11.63 -2.83 -3.63
C SER A 87 12.59 -2.57 -4.79
N SER A 88 12.14 -2.87 -6.01
CA SER A 88 12.84 -2.53 -7.26
C SER A 88 12.60 -1.08 -7.71
N LEU A 89 11.68 -0.36 -7.04
CA LEU A 89 11.34 1.04 -7.34
C LEU A 89 10.84 1.27 -8.78
N VAL A 90 10.03 0.35 -9.32
CA VAL A 90 9.44 0.48 -10.67
C VAL A 90 7.95 0.83 -10.68
N VAL A 91 7.23 0.51 -9.59
CA VAL A 91 5.77 0.70 -9.53
C VAL A 91 5.44 2.12 -9.08
N GLN A 92 4.79 2.89 -9.95
CA GLN A 92 4.34 4.24 -9.67
C GLN A 92 2.94 4.25 -9.02
N PRO A 93 2.64 5.24 -8.17
CA PRO A 93 3.45 6.40 -7.77
C PRO A 93 4.42 6.14 -6.60
N ALA A 94 4.42 4.93 -6.01
CA ALA A 94 5.24 4.63 -4.83
C ALA A 94 6.75 4.82 -5.08
N ALA A 95 7.22 4.48 -6.28
CA ALA A 95 8.61 4.66 -6.69
C ALA A 95 9.07 6.13 -6.79
N ALA A 96 8.15 7.11 -6.79
CA ALA A 96 8.50 8.53 -6.77
C ALA A 96 8.86 9.04 -5.37
N LEU A 97 8.43 8.36 -4.29
CA LEU A 97 8.67 8.82 -2.92
C LEU A 97 10.17 9.02 -2.61
N PRO A 98 11.08 8.06 -2.90
CA PRO A 98 12.50 8.25 -2.63
C PRO A 98 13.14 9.32 -3.53
N VAL A 99 12.59 9.55 -4.72
CA VAL A 99 13.08 10.59 -5.64
C VAL A 99 12.78 11.98 -5.10
N ALA A 100 11.60 12.18 -4.49
CA ALA A 100 11.23 13.43 -3.83
C ALA A 100 12.18 13.77 -2.67
N VAL A 101 12.55 12.75 -1.86
CA VAL A 101 13.49 12.90 -0.74
C VAL A 101 14.86 13.39 -1.20
N ARG A 102 15.43 12.78 -2.25
CA ARG A 102 16.75 13.17 -2.77
C ARG A 102 16.80 14.63 -3.22
N ARG A 103 15.70 15.16 -3.76
CA ARG A 103 15.60 16.58 -4.16
C ARG A 103 15.64 17.55 -2.97
N LYS A 104 15.29 17.08 -1.77
CA LYS A 104 15.31 17.88 -0.53
C LYS A 104 16.61 17.73 0.27
N GLY A 105 17.58 16.94 -0.20
CA GLY A 105 18.90 16.77 0.43
C GLY A 105 18.94 15.75 1.57
N ALA A 106 17.86 15.01 1.81
CA ALA A 106 17.84 13.94 2.80
C ALA A 106 18.53 12.66 2.28
N ARG A 107 19.04 11.85 3.20
CA ARG A 107 19.81 10.65 2.87
C ARG A 107 18.90 9.56 2.32
N LEU A 108 19.33 8.87 1.25
CA LEU A 108 18.60 7.74 0.67
C LEU A 108 19.47 6.47 0.76
N LEU A 109 18.91 5.41 1.35
CA LEU A 109 19.49 4.07 1.38
C LEU A 109 18.54 3.08 0.70
N VAL A 110 19.09 2.18 -0.11
CA VAL A 110 18.33 1.13 -0.80
C VAL A 110 18.95 -0.23 -0.50
N PHE A 111 18.16 -1.14 0.04
CA PHE A 111 18.52 -2.52 0.32
C PHE A 111 17.61 -3.45 -0.45
N SER A 112 18.12 -4.08 -1.51
CA SER A 112 17.39 -5.09 -2.28
C SER A 112 18.32 -6.22 -2.72
N SER A 113 17.75 -7.35 -3.13
CA SER A 113 18.53 -8.48 -3.66
C SER A 113 19.28 -8.16 -4.96
N VAL A 114 18.91 -7.08 -5.65
CA VAL A 114 19.51 -6.65 -6.92
C VAL A 114 20.44 -5.44 -6.75
N PHE A 115 20.25 -4.65 -5.70
CA PHE A 115 21.06 -3.47 -5.35
C PHE A 115 21.46 -3.53 -3.87
N CYS A 116 22.76 -3.66 -3.63
CA CYS A 116 23.37 -3.64 -2.29
C CYS A 116 24.45 -2.54 -2.24
N ILE A 117 24.10 -1.26 -2.45
CA ILE A 117 25.09 -0.15 -2.37
C ILE A 117 24.46 1.12 -1.79
N GLY A 118 24.99 1.53 -0.63
CA GLY A 118 25.69 2.81 -0.40
C GLY A 118 24.88 4.10 -0.26
N LEU A 119 25.17 4.84 0.82
CA LEU A 119 24.87 6.26 0.97
C LEU A 119 25.17 7.00 -0.33
N PHE A 120 24.14 7.45 -1.06
CA PHE A 120 24.33 8.42 -2.13
C PHE A 120 24.56 9.77 -1.45
N HIS A 121 25.83 10.10 -1.17
CA HIS A 121 26.25 11.46 -0.86
C HIS A 121 26.60 12.14 -2.19
N THR A 122 25.82 13.16 -2.55
CA THR A 122 26.24 14.27 -3.40
C THR A 122 25.96 15.54 -2.62
#